data_AF-A0A518HA96-F1
#
_entry.id   AF-A0A518HA96-F1
#
_cell.length_a   1.000
_cell.length_b   1.000
_cell.length_c   1.000
_cell.angle_alpha   90.00
_cell.angle_beta   90.00
_cell.angle_gamma   90.00
#
_symmetry.space_group_name_H-M   'P 1'
#
loop_
_entity.id
_entity.type
_entity.pdbx_description
1 polymer ?
#
loop_
_entity_poly.entity_id
_entity_poly.type
_entity_poly.pdbx_seq_one_letter_code
_entity_poly.pdbx_strand_id
1 'polypeptide(L)'
;MREKTTQVLLVIVAALLVVHLFRTAPLLPMARAQGVAKAPAVLRAEAFELVDKTGKVVAQLHLGEDGGGNIRLRSGDGTVRVKLGATADGSGLLLFDKEAEPAVWLAANESGTSATLAEKGKEKRVLKP
;
A
#
# COMPACT_ATOMS: atom_id res chain seq x y z
N MET A 1 33.86 -39.99 58.54
CA MET A 1 32.66 -39.10 58.52
C MET A 1 32.65 -38.05 57.41
N ARG A 2 33.75 -37.74 56.69
CA ARG A 2 33.80 -36.68 55.66
C ARG A 2 33.17 -37.05 54.31
N GLU A 3 33.17 -38.32 53.92
CA GLU A 3 32.74 -38.78 52.58
C GLU A 3 31.23 -38.64 52.32
N LYS A 4 30.39 -39.05 53.29
CA LYS A 4 28.92 -38.94 53.18
C LYS A 4 28.46 -37.48 53.10
N THR A 5 29.12 -36.58 53.83
CA THR A 5 28.79 -35.15 53.84
C THR A 5 29.12 -34.49 52.49
N THR A 6 30.23 -34.88 51.86
CA THR A 6 30.61 -34.41 50.52
C THR A 6 29.61 -34.89 49.46
N GLN A 7 29.16 -36.16 49.53
CA GLN A 7 28.16 -36.69 48.59
C GLN A 7 26.82 -35.95 48.69
N VAL A 8 26.34 -35.68 49.91
CA VAL A 8 25.10 -34.93 50.12
C VAL A 8 25.22 -33.50 49.59
N LEU A 9 26.36 -32.84 49.82
CA LEU A 9 26.60 -31.49 49.33
C LEU A 9 26.59 -31.44 47.79
N LEU A 10 27.21 -32.42 47.12
CA LEU A 10 27.22 -32.50 45.66
C LEU A 10 25.82 -32.69 45.08
N VAL A 11 24.98 -33.52 45.70
CA VAL A 11 23.58 -33.71 45.27
C VAL A 11 22.78 -32.43 45.41
N ILE A 12 22.95 -31.69 46.51
CA ILE A 12 22.27 -30.41 46.73
C ILE A 12 22.71 -29.38 45.69
N VAL A 13 24.02 -29.27 45.43
CA VAL A 13 24.54 -28.34 44.42
C VAL A 13 24.03 -28.71 43.03
N ALA A 14 24.01 -30.00 42.66
CA ALA A 14 23.46 -30.44 41.39
C ALA A 14 21.96 -30.10 41.26
N ALA A 15 21.16 -30.32 42.32
CA ALA A 15 19.75 -29.98 42.33
C ALA A 15 19.53 -28.46 42.19
N LEU A 16 20.33 -27.64 42.87
CA LEU A 16 20.25 -26.18 42.78
C LEU A 16 20.67 -25.67 41.40
N LEU A 17 21.68 -26.27 40.79
CA LEU A 17 22.09 -25.94 39.41
C LEU A 17 20.99 -26.29 38.41
N VAL A 18 20.32 -27.43 38.57
CA VAL A 18 19.18 -27.82 37.74
C VAL A 18 18.03 -26.81 37.89
N VAL A 19 17.66 -26.45 39.12
CA VAL A 19 16.62 -25.44 39.37
C VAL A 19 17.00 -24.08 38.79
N HIS A 20 18.28 -23.69 38.89
CA HIS A 20 18.77 -22.45 38.33
C HIS A 20 18.67 -22.45 36.80
N LEU A 21 19.08 -23.55 36.15
CA LEU A 21 18.93 -23.76 34.70
C LEU A 21 17.47 -23.69 34.25
N PHE A 22 16.53 -24.27 35.00
CA PHE A 22 15.10 -24.19 34.67
C PHE A 22 14.50 -22.79 34.88
N ARG A 23 15.06 -21.97 35.78
CA ARG A 23 14.62 -20.58 36.00
C ARG A 23 15.20 -19.60 34.98
N THR A 24 16.44 -19.81 34.55
CA THR A 24 17.17 -18.86 33.69
C THR A 24 17.22 -19.28 32.25
N ALA A 25 16.86 -20.53 31.89
CA ALA A 25 16.68 -20.93 30.52
C ALA A 25 15.58 -20.05 29.90
N PRO A 26 15.92 -19.11 28.98
CA PRO A 26 14.89 -18.48 28.20
C PRO A 26 14.20 -19.63 27.46
N LEU A 27 12.88 -19.74 27.58
CA LEU A 27 12.09 -20.41 26.58
C LEU A 27 12.52 -19.73 25.29
N LEU A 28 13.40 -20.38 24.51
CA LEU A 28 13.80 -19.89 23.21
C LEU A 28 12.48 -19.56 22.55
N PRO A 29 12.22 -18.30 22.16
CA PRO A 29 11.05 -18.03 21.36
C PRO A 29 11.23 -18.98 20.19
N MET A 30 10.38 -20.01 20.10
CA MET A 30 10.29 -20.79 18.89
C MET A 30 10.11 -19.72 17.85
N ALA A 31 11.15 -19.51 17.05
CA ALA A 31 11.08 -18.61 15.92
C ALA A 31 9.91 -19.19 15.14
N ARG A 32 8.74 -18.58 15.32
CA ARG A 32 7.55 -18.97 14.61
C ARG A 32 8.02 -18.75 13.20
N ALA A 33 8.27 -19.84 12.48
CA ALA A 33 8.50 -19.76 11.06
C ALA A 33 7.22 -19.12 10.56
N GLN A 34 7.24 -17.80 10.42
CA GLN A 34 6.20 -17.06 9.77
C GLN A 34 6.39 -17.47 8.32
N GLY A 35 5.82 -18.64 7.98
CA GLY A 35 5.65 -19.01 6.59
C GLY A 35 5.04 -17.78 5.95
N VAL A 36 5.72 -17.25 4.94
CA VAL A 36 5.34 -16.01 4.26
C VAL A 36 3.86 -16.16 3.95
N ALA A 37 3.01 -15.45 4.70
CA ALA A 37 1.59 -15.55 4.51
C ALA A 37 1.35 -15.17 3.06
N LYS A 38 0.90 -16.13 2.25
CA LYS A 38 0.73 -15.92 0.83
C LYS A 38 -0.28 -14.79 0.70
N ALA A 39 0.14 -13.68 0.07
CA ALA A 39 -0.74 -12.54 -0.14
C ALA A 39 -2.03 -13.05 -0.80
N PRO A 40 -3.20 -12.53 -0.41
CA PRO A 40 -4.45 -12.93 -1.03
C PRO A 40 -4.35 -12.68 -2.54
N ALA A 41 -4.85 -13.62 -3.33
CA ALA A 41 -4.82 -13.50 -4.78
C ALA A 41 -5.69 -12.33 -5.29
N VAL A 42 -6.72 -11.94 -4.52
CA VAL A 42 -7.64 -10.85 -4.84
C VAL A 42 -7.88 -10.02 -3.58
N LEU A 43 -7.75 -8.70 -3.73
CA LEU A 43 -8.17 -7.72 -2.73
C LEU A 43 -9.47 -7.07 -3.20
N ARG A 44 -10.49 -7.05 -2.33
CA ARG A 44 -11.74 -6.32 -2.54
C ARG A 44 -11.80 -5.18 -1.54
N ALA A 45 -11.98 -3.97 -2.02
CA ALA A 45 -12.13 -2.77 -1.23
C ALA A 45 -12.99 -1.75 -1.98
N GLU A 46 -13.62 -0.84 -1.25
CA GLU A 46 -14.36 0.29 -1.85
C GLU A 46 -13.41 1.34 -2.44
N ALA A 47 -12.26 1.53 -1.78
CA ALA A 47 -11.20 2.41 -2.26
C ALA A 47 -9.82 1.95 -1.77
N PHE A 48 -8.79 2.33 -2.51
CA PHE A 48 -7.40 2.28 -2.08
C PHE A 48 -6.82 3.69 -2.11
N GLU A 49 -6.25 4.12 -0.99
CA GLU A 49 -5.60 5.42 -0.86
C GLU A 49 -4.14 5.24 -0.51
N LEU A 50 -3.26 5.88 -1.29
CA LEU A 50 -1.88 6.11 -0.89
C LEU A 50 -1.83 7.45 -0.16
N VAL A 51 -1.38 7.44 1.08
CA VAL A 51 -1.21 8.63 1.91
C VAL A 51 0.27 8.91 2.18
N ASP A 52 0.62 10.17 2.36
CA ASP A 52 1.95 10.56 2.84
C ASP A 52 2.08 10.42 4.37
N LYS A 53 3.26 10.76 4.91
CA LYS A 53 3.57 10.68 6.35
C LYS A 53 2.67 11.54 7.25
N THR A 54 1.93 12.49 6.68
CA THR A 54 0.99 13.37 7.39
C THR A 54 -0.45 12.88 7.29
N GLY A 55 -0.70 11.78 6.56
CA GLY A 55 -2.03 11.25 6.30
C GLY A 55 -2.73 11.86 5.08
N LYS A 56 -2.05 12.71 4.31
CA LYS A 56 -2.63 13.34 3.13
C LYS A 56 -2.61 12.38 1.93
N VAL A 57 -3.75 12.23 1.27
CA VAL A 57 -3.90 11.35 0.08
C VAL A 57 -3.10 11.93 -1.10
N VAL A 58 -2.24 11.10 -1.70
CA VAL A 58 -1.43 11.41 -2.88
C VAL A 58 -1.81 10.58 -4.11
N ALA A 59 -2.47 9.42 -3.91
CA ALA A 59 -3.10 8.66 -4.98
C ALA A 59 -4.35 7.94 -4.46
N GLN A 60 -5.34 7.73 -5.34
CA GLN A 60 -6.59 7.07 -4.98
C GLN A 60 -7.12 6.23 -6.14
N LEU A 61 -7.47 4.97 -5.88
CA LEU A 61 -8.33 4.12 -6.71
C LEU A 61 -9.68 4.01 -6.01
N HIS A 62 -10.76 4.41 -6.67
CA HIS A 62 -12.09 4.49 -6.08
C HIS A 62 -13.19 4.43 -7.16
N LEU A 63 -14.43 4.22 -6.72
CA LEU A 63 -15.61 4.49 -7.54
C LEU A 63 -15.82 6.01 -7.64
N GLY A 64 -15.93 6.51 -8.87
CA GLY A 64 -16.29 7.91 -9.13
C GLY A 64 -17.79 8.14 -9.05
N GLU A 65 -18.18 9.41 -8.95
CA GLU A 65 -19.59 9.84 -8.97
C GLU A 65 -20.30 9.48 -10.28
N ASP A 66 -19.53 9.26 -11.35
CA ASP A 66 -19.98 8.78 -12.66
C ASP A 66 -20.26 7.26 -12.68
N GLY A 67 -20.14 6.57 -11.54
CA GLY A 67 -20.28 5.12 -11.42
C GLY A 67 -19.09 4.35 -12.02
N GLY A 68 -18.05 5.05 -12.48
CA GLY A 68 -16.87 4.48 -13.10
C GLY A 68 -15.73 4.23 -12.14
N GLY A 69 -14.86 3.29 -12.48
CA GLY A 69 -13.57 3.13 -11.78
C GLY A 69 -12.65 4.30 -12.10
N ASN A 70 -12.07 4.92 -11.06
CA ASN A 70 -11.24 6.10 -11.20
C ASN A 70 -9.92 5.97 -10.44
N ILE A 71 -8.82 6.31 -11.12
CA ILE A 71 -7.49 6.51 -10.53
C ILE A 71 -7.16 8.00 -10.58
N ARG A 72 -6.79 8.58 -9.44
CA ARG A 72 -6.35 9.98 -9.31
C ARG A 72 -4.96 10.04 -8.70
N LEU A 73 -4.06 10.81 -9.31
CA LEU A 73 -2.78 11.20 -8.72
C LEU A 73 -2.83 12.68 -8.34
N ARG A 74 -2.31 13.02 -7.16
CA ARG A 74 -2.34 14.37 -6.60
C ARG A 74 -0.93 14.91 -6.41
N SER A 75 -0.76 16.22 -6.57
CA SER A 75 0.48 16.91 -6.18
C SER A 75 0.59 17.07 -4.65
N GLY A 76 1.75 17.55 -4.19
CA GLY A 76 2.05 17.77 -2.77
C GLY A 76 1.09 18.72 -2.04
N ASP A 77 0.35 19.55 -2.77
CA ASP A 77 -0.73 20.43 -2.29
C ASP A 77 -2.11 19.73 -2.21
N GLY A 78 -2.27 18.57 -2.84
CA GLY A 78 -3.51 17.78 -2.85
C GLY A 78 -4.32 17.93 -4.15
N THR A 79 -3.89 18.82 -5.04
CA THR A 79 -4.53 19.05 -6.33
C THR A 79 -4.36 17.84 -7.25
N VAL A 80 -5.44 17.42 -7.91
CA VAL A 80 -5.38 16.30 -8.88
C VAL A 80 -4.59 16.75 -10.11
N ARG A 81 -3.58 15.96 -10.51
CA ARG A 81 -2.74 16.21 -11.70
C ARG A 81 -2.91 15.17 -12.79
N VAL A 82 -3.38 13.97 -12.43
CA VAL A 82 -3.71 12.91 -13.38
C VAL A 82 -5.02 12.26 -12.97
N LYS A 83 -5.92 12.05 -13.93
CA LYS A 83 -7.13 11.25 -13.77
C LYS A 83 -7.17 10.21 -14.89
N LEU A 84 -7.31 8.94 -14.54
CA LEU A 84 -7.67 7.85 -15.45
C LEU A 84 -9.01 7.30 -15.00
N GLY A 85 -9.98 7.23 -15.91
CA GLY A 85 -11.33 6.76 -15.58
C GLY A 85 -11.95 5.95 -16.70
N ALA A 86 -12.87 5.07 -16.33
CA ALA A 86 -13.71 4.33 -17.25
C ALA A 86 -15.13 4.19 -16.70
N THR A 87 -16.13 4.46 -17.54
CA THR A 87 -17.57 4.34 -17.28
C THR A 87 -18.18 3.41 -18.32
N ALA A 88 -19.51 3.24 -18.29
CA ALA A 88 -20.24 2.55 -19.35
C ALA A 88 -20.12 3.26 -20.71
N ASP A 89 -19.95 4.59 -20.71
CA ASP A 89 -19.92 5.40 -21.93
C ASP A 89 -18.54 5.42 -22.60
N GLY A 90 -17.49 4.98 -21.90
CA GLY A 90 -16.13 4.95 -22.44
C GLY A 90 -15.05 5.13 -21.40
N SER A 91 -13.89 5.58 -21.84
CA SER A 91 -12.71 5.78 -20.99
C SER A 91 -11.95 7.03 -21.35
N GLY A 92 -11.18 7.55 -20.39
CA GLY A 92 -10.33 8.70 -20.65
C GLY A 92 -9.19 8.88 -19.67
N LEU A 93 -8.18 9.59 -20.14
CA LEU A 93 -7.01 10.04 -19.39
C LEU A 93 -6.92 11.56 -19.47
N LEU A 94 -6.79 12.22 -18.33
CA LEU A 94 -6.56 13.66 -18.22
C LEU A 94 -5.22 13.91 -17.52
N LEU A 95 -4.40 14.78 -18.11
CA LEU A 95 -3.27 15.41 -17.44
C LEU A 95 -3.61 16.89 -17.28
N PHE A 96 -3.52 17.37 -16.04
CA PHE A 96 -3.82 18.75 -15.71
C PHE A 96 -2.54 19.57 -15.58
N ASP A 97 -2.61 20.84 -15.96
CA ASP A 97 -1.55 21.81 -15.69
C ASP A 97 -1.52 22.24 -14.21
N LYS A 98 -0.71 23.25 -13.89
CA LYS A 98 -0.57 23.76 -12.52
C LYS A 98 -1.84 24.47 -12.02
N GLU A 99 -2.61 25.07 -12.91
CA GLU A 99 -3.92 25.69 -12.64
C GLU A 99 -5.06 24.68 -12.52
N ALA A 100 -4.77 23.38 -12.67
CA ALA A 100 -5.75 22.28 -12.68
C ALA A 100 -6.68 22.30 -13.92
N GLU A 101 -6.21 22.88 -15.02
CA GLU A 101 -6.87 22.83 -16.33
C GLU A 101 -6.35 21.64 -17.14
N PRO A 102 -7.21 20.90 -17.88
CA PRO A 102 -6.75 19.80 -18.74
C PRO A 102 -5.81 20.27 -19.85
N ALA A 103 -4.53 19.88 -19.76
CA ALA A 103 -3.51 20.14 -20.78
C ALA A 103 -3.44 19.04 -21.83
N VAL A 104 -3.66 17.78 -21.42
CA VAL A 104 -3.76 16.62 -22.31
C VAL A 104 -5.00 15.82 -21.94
N TRP A 105 -5.80 15.46 -22.95
CA TRP A 105 -6.97 14.61 -22.79
C TRP A 105 -7.01 13.52 -23.85
N LEU A 106 -7.03 12.26 -23.44
CA LEU A 106 -7.34 11.12 -24.29
C LEU A 106 -8.76 10.65 -23.98
N ALA A 107 -9.56 10.43 -25.02
CA ALA A 107 -10.92 9.91 -24.89
C ALA A 107 -11.14 8.77 -25.90
N ALA A 108 -11.84 7.72 -25.46
CA ALA A 108 -12.39 6.68 -26.32
C ALA A 108 -13.80 6.35 -25.86
N ASN A 109 -14.78 6.59 -26.73
CA ASN A 109 -16.20 6.32 -26.49
C ASN A 109 -16.90 5.94 -27.81
N GLU A 110 -18.23 5.80 -27.79
CA GLU A 110 -19.03 5.46 -28.97
C GLU A 110 -18.89 6.46 -30.13
N SER A 111 -18.53 7.71 -29.84
CA SER A 111 -18.27 8.74 -30.86
C SER A 111 -16.87 8.66 -31.47
N GLY A 112 -16.03 7.73 -30.99
CA GLY A 112 -14.68 7.45 -31.48
C GLY A 112 -13.57 7.81 -30.49
N THR A 113 -12.35 7.83 -31.01
CA THR A 113 -11.13 8.11 -30.24
C THR A 113 -10.59 9.49 -30.56
N SER A 114 -10.12 10.21 -29.55
CA SER A 114 -9.43 11.48 -29.75
C SER A 114 -8.31 11.74 -28.74
N ALA A 115 -7.35 12.55 -29.14
CA ALA A 115 -6.34 13.14 -28.27
C ALA A 115 -6.37 14.66 -28.41
N THR A 116 -6.62 15.36 -27.31
CA THR A 116 -6.65 16.83 -27.27
C THR A 116 -5.42 17.35 -26.55
N LEU A 117 -4.74 18.33 -27.16
CA LEU A 117 -3.69 19.13 -26.53
C LEU A 117 -4.21 20.55 -26.35
N ALA A 118 -4.09 21.08 -25.13
CA ALA A 118 -4.45 22.44 -24.79
C ALA A 118 -3.22 23.21 -24.30
N GLU A 119 -3.10 24.45 -24.74
CA GLU A 119 -2.12 25.41 -24.24
C GLU A 119 -2.85 26.70 -23.91
N LYS A 120 -2.49 27.31 -22.78
CA LYS A 120 -3.14 28.53 -22.30
C LYS A 120 -3.06 29.64 -23.36
N GLY A 121 -4.21 30.21 -23.70
CA GLY A 121 -4.32 31.29 -24.68
C GLY A 121 -4.23 30.84 -26.15
N LYS A 122 -4.21 29.53 -26.44
CA LYS A 122 -4.27 28.99 -27.80
C LYS A 122 -5.51 28.12 -27.98
N GLU A 123 -5.89 27.93 -29.24
CA GLU A 123 -6.92 26.95 -29.57
C GLU A 123 -6.46 25.53 -29.23
N LYS A 124 -7.40 24.72 -28.76
CA LYS A 124 -7.15 23.31 -28.46
C LYS A 124 -6.92 22.56 -29.77
N ARG A 125 -5.86 21.76 -29.83
CA ARG A 125 -5.60 20.88 -30.96
C ARG A 125 -6.21 19.50 -30.69
N VAL A 126 -7.14 19.08 -31.54
CA VAL A 126 -7.76 17.76 -31.47
C VAL A 126 -7.19 16.86 -32.57
N LEU A 127 -6.71 15.69 -32.18
CA LEU A 127 -6.24 14.63 -33.07
C LEU A 127 -7.27 13.49 -33.03
N LYS A 128 -7.66 12.99 -34.20
CA LYS A 128 -8.49 11.80 -34.37
C LYS A 128 -7.72 10.79 -35.24
N PRO A 129 -7.94 9.48 -35.06
CA PRO A 129 -7.39 8.44 -35.94
C PRO A 129 -7.74 8.67 -37.41
#